data_AF-A0A0F9D154-F1
#
_entry.id   AF-A0A0F9D154-F1
#
_cell.length_a   1.000
_cell.length_b   1.000
_cell.length_c   1.000
_cell.angle_alpha   90.00
_cell.angle_beta   90.00
_cell.angle_gamma   90.00
#
_symmetry.space_group_name_H-M   'P 1'
#
loop_
_entity.id
_entity.type
_entity.pdbx_description
1 polymer ?
#
loop_
_entity_poly.entity_id
_entity_poly.type
_entity_poly.pdbx_seq_one_letter_code
_entity_poly.pdbx_strand_id
1 'polypeptide(L)'
;MPSIVAFKVAKNSASSSLASAINNSVGTLTVATGDGANFPATADGDFWVSIDSEIMLCTSRATDVLTVTRAQQGTSGAAHDAGAAVELRITAEAISEMQDEIKHGVLEGWVADDAQNPSLGTL
;
A
#
# COMPACT_ATOMS: atom_id res chain seq x y z
N MET A 1 -11.66 18.50 8.51
CA MET A 1 -11.31 17.41 9.44
C MET A 1 -10.22 16.63 8.74
N PRO A 2 -9.03 16.43 9.33
CA PRO A 2 -8.02 15.62 8.67
C PRO A 2 -8.64 14.25 8.43
N SER A 3 -8.69 13.83 7.17
CA SER A 3 -9.14 12.48 6.83
C SER A 3 -8.12 11.54 7.46
N ILE A 4 -8.55 10.70 8.41
CA ILE A 4 -7.69 9.59 8.85
C ILE A 4 -7.37 8.78 7.60
N VAL A 5 -6.13 8.88 7.12
CA VAL A 5 -5.69 8.07 5.98
C VAL A 5 -5.48 6.67 6.53
N ALA A 6 -6.29 5.73 6.05
CA ALA A 6 -6.10 4.34 6.41
C ALA A 6 -4.74 3.88 5.88
N PHE A 7 -3.85 3.51 6.81
CA PHE A 7 -2.56 2.94 6.48
C PHE A 7 -2.74 1.69 5.63
N LYS A 8 -1.84 1.52 4.66
CA LYS A 8 -1.83 0.33 3.81
C LYS A 8 -1.37 -0.89 4.60
N VAL A 9 -1.99 -2.03 4.34
CA VAL A 9 -1.75 -3.25 5.11
C VAL A 9 -0.43 -3.87 4.68
N ALA A 10 0.39 -4.22 5.67
CA ALA A 10 1.65 -4.92 5.45
C ALA A 10 1.53 -6.39 5.91
N LYS A 11 2.28 -7.27 5.24
CA LYS A 11 2.46 -8.67 5.65
C LYS A 11 3.88 -9.11 5.37
N ASN A 12 4.48 -9.84 6.30
CA ASN A 12 5.85 -10.31 6.13
C ASN A 12 5.96 -11.30 4.97
N SER A 13 6.98 -11.13 4.13
CA SER A 13 7.37 -12.10 3.09
C SER A 13 6.26 -12.44 2.08
N ALA A 14 5.33 -11.52 1.84
CA ALA A 14 4.27 -11.71 0.84
C ALA A 14 4.85 -11.63 -0.59
N SER A 15 4.99 -12.80 -1.21
CA SER A 15 5.55 -12.96 -2.56
C SER A 15 4.86 -14.10 -3.31
N SER A 16 4.88 -14.03 -4.64
CA SER A 16 4.45 -15.08 -5.56
C SER A 16 5.02 -14.80 -6.96
N SER A 17 4.58 -15.56 -7.96
CA SER A 17 4.83 -15.33 -9.39
C SER A 17 3.52 -15.08 -10.14
N LEU A 18 3.57 -14.29 -11.19
CA LEU A 18 2.43 -14.02 -12.05
C LEU A 18 2.01 -15.29 -12.83
N ALA A 19 0.75 -15.71 -12.73
CA ALA A 19 0.26 -16.95 -13.35
C ALA A 19 0.11 -16.85 -14.88
N SER A 20 -0.11 -15.65 -15.42
CA SER A 20 -0.21 -15.39 -16.85
C SER A 20 0.28 -13.99 -17.18
N ALA A 21 0.89 -13.81 -18.35
CA ALA A 21 1.37 -12.51 -18.80
C ALA A 21 0.23 -11.47 -18.82
N ILE A 22 0.58 -10.23 -18.49
CA ILE A 22 -0.32 -9.08 -18.46
C ILE A 22 0.23 -7.95 -19.31
N ASN A 23 -0.67 -7.16 -19.89
CA ASN A 23 -0.28 -5.91 -20.57
C ASN A 23 -0.23 -4.72 -19.58
N ASN A 24 0.02 -3.54 -20.12
CA ASN A 24 0.15 -2.29 -19.36
C ASN A 24 -1.17 -1.65 -18.90
N SER A 25 -2.32 -2.25 -19.23
CA SER A 25 -3.64 -1.65 -18.96
C SER A 25 -4.59 -2.54 -18.16
N VAL A 26 -4.30 -3.83 -17.98
CA VAL A 26 -5.14 -4.69 -17.15
C VAL A 26 -5.05 -4.27 -15.68
N GLY A 27 -6.22 -4.15 -15.04
CA GLY A 27 -6.37 -3.85 -13.62
C GLY A 27 -6.57 -5.10 -12.76
N THR A 28 -6.43 -6.29 -13.34
CA THR A 28 -6.45 -7.56 -12.62
C THR A 28 -5.21 -8.37 -12.97
N LEU A 29 -4.64 -9.02 -11.96
CA LEU A 29 -3.53 -9.94 -12.12
C LEU A 29 -3.84 -11.21 -11.31
N THR A 30 -3.33 -12.34 -11.78
CA THR A 30 -3.49 -13.63 -11.08
C THR A 30 -2.12 -14.11 -10.65
N VAL A 31 -1.94 -14.38 -9.36
CA VAL A 31 -0.72 -14.98 -8.83
C VAL A 31 -0.78 -16.50 -8.93
N ALA A 32 0.32 -17.20 -8.64
CA ALA A 32 0.34 -18.66 -8.68
C ALA A 32 -0.73 -19.26 -7.77
N THR A 33 -1.26 -20.42 -8.17
CA THR A 33 -2.40 -21.04 -7.47
C THR A 33 -2.08 -21.30 -5.99
N GLY A 34 -2.93 -20.78 -5.10
CA GLY A 34 -2.79 -20.89 -3.65
C GLY A 34 -1.93 -19.79 -3.01
N ASP A 35 -1.11 -19.08 -3.79
CA ASP A 35 -0.22 -18.05 -3.26
C ASP A 35 -0.94 -16.73 -3.01
N GLY A 36 -2.18 -16.56 -3.47
CA GLY A 36 -2.99 -15.40 -3.12
C GLY A 36 -3.09 -15.22 -1.60
N ALA A 37 -3.13 -16.33 -0.85
CA ALA A 37 -3.14 -16.36 0.60
C ALA A 37 -1.87 -15.78 1.26
N ASN A 38 -0.75 -15.68 0.53
CA ASN A 38 0.49 -15.07 1.02
C ASN A 38 0.33 -13.56 1.21
N PHE A 39 -0.57 -12.92 0.47
CA PHE A 39 -0.85 -11.48 0.57
C PHE A 39 -1.81 -11.14 1.74
N PRO A 40 -1.97 -9.85 2.10
CA PRO A 40 -2.99 -9.42 3.07
C PRO A 40 -4.42 -9.74 2.63
N ALA A 41 -5.34 -9.84 3.60
CA ALA A 41 -6.76 -9.86 3.28
C ALA A 41 -7.26 -8.44 3.06
N THR A 42 -8.16 -8.26 2.11
CA THR A 42 -8.69 -6.93 1.75
C THR A 42 -9.65 -6.37 2.77
N ALA A 43 -10.20 -7.22 3.64
CA ALA A 43 -10.94 -6.78 4.82
C ALA A 43 -10.06 -5.95 5.78
N ASP A 44 -8.74 -6.14 5.73
CA ASP A 44 -7.80 -5.38 6.55
C ASP A 44 -7.44 -4.03 5.91
N GLY A 45 -7.68 -3.87 4.60
CA GLY A 45 -7.39 -2.66 3.81
C GLY A 45 -6.58 -2.93 2.53
N ASP A 46 -6.30 -1.85 1.81
CA ASP A 46 -5.50 -1.88 0.58
C ASP A 46 -4.01 -2.10 0.88
N PHE A 47 -3.26 -2.65 -0.08
CA PHE A 47 -1.83 -2.89 0.08
C PHE A 47 -1.04 -2.65 -1.21
N TRP A 48 0.24 -2.33 -1.07
CA TRP A 48 1.13 -2.15 -2.21
C TRP A 48 1.61 -3.49 -2.76
N VAL A 49 1.72 -3.58 -4.08
CA VAL A 49 2.31 -4.73 -4.77
C VAL A 49 3.22 -4.24 -5.89
N SER A 50 4.27 -4.98 -6.17
CA SER A 50 5.25 -4.63 -7.20
C SER A 50 5.54 -5.82 -8.10
N ILE A 51 5.74 -5.54 -9.38
CA ILE A 51 6.29 -6.46 -10.38
C ILE A 51 7.39 -5.71 -11.12
N ASP A 52 8.59 -6.29 -11.18
CA ASP A 52 9.79 -5.64 -11.71
C ASP A 52 10.05 -4.26 -11.04
N SER A 53 9.90 -3.17 -11.81
CA SER A 53 10.00 -1.79 -11.35
C SER A 53 8.63 -1.08 -11.24
N GLU A 54 7.52 -1.75 -11.57
CA GLU A 54 6.19 -1.18 -11.44
C GLU A 54 5.65 -1.37 -10.02
N ILE A 55 5.09 -0.30 -9.46
CA ILE A 55 4.39 -0.32 -8.18
C ILE A 55 2.90 -0.12 -8.45
N MET A 56 2.07 -0.90 -7.80
CA MET A 56 0.62 -0.93 -7.97
C MET A 56 -0.06 -0.96 -6.60
N LEU A 57 -1.27 -0.42 -6.53
CA LEU A 57 -2.11 -0.49 -5.34
C LEU A 57 -3.11 -1.63 -5.51
N CYS A 58 -3.02 -2.65 -4.68
CA CYS A 58 -4.02 -3.71 -4.62
C CYS A 58 -5.18 -3.29 -3.71
N THR A 59 -6.38 -3.20 -4.30
CA THR A 59 -7.61 -2.80 -3.62
C THR A 59 -8.55 -3.97 -3.36
N SER A 60 -8.36 -5.08 -4.06
CA SER A 60 -9.12 -6.31 -3.82
C SER A 60 -8.31 -7.57 -4.13
N ARG A 61 -8.70 -8.68 -3.50
CA ARG A 61 -8.12 -10.02 -3.59
C ARG A 61 -9.26 -11.00 -3.47
N ALA A 62 -9.44 -11.80 -4.52
CA ALA A 62 -10.34 -12.96 -4.52
C ALA A 62 -9.49 -14.19 -4.81
N THR A 63 -9.25 -15.02 -3.79
CA THR A 63 -8.30 -16.13 -3.83
C THR A 63 -6.93 -15.69 -4.38
N ASP A 64 -6.59 -16.06 -5.61
CA ASP A 64 -5.33 -15.78 -6.29
C ASP A 64 -5.41 -14.59 -7.26
N VAL A 65 -6.59 -13.97 -7.39
CA VAL A 65 -6.80 -12.80 -8.25
C VAL A 65 -6.66 -11.53 -7.43
N LEU A 66 -5.72 -10.67 -7.80
CA LEU A 66 -5.55 -9.32 -7.23
C LEU A 66 -6.13 -8.29 -8.20
N THR A 67 -6.94 -7.38 -7.67
CA THR A 67 -7.43 -6.18 -8.37
C THR A 67 -6.54 -5.02 -7.99
N VAL A 68 -5.92 -4.40 -8.98
CA VAL A 68 -4.89 -3.39 -8.79
C VAL A 68 -5.15 -2.11 -9.58
N THR A 69 -4.75 -0.98 -8.99
CA THR A 69 -4.52 0.27 -9.71
C THR A 69 -3.04 0.32 -10.11
N ARG A 70 -2.79 0.38 -11.43
CA ARG A 70 -1.45 0.35 -12.05
C ARG A 70 -0.71 1.69 -11.90
N ALA A 71 0.58 1.70 -12.23
CA ALA A 71 1.38 2.93 -12.39
C ALA A 71 1.34 3.88 -11.17
N GLN A 72 1.54 3.33 -9.97
CA GLN A 72 1.53 4.09 -8.72
C GLN A 72 2.93 4.67 -8.40
N GLN A 73 2.96 5.66 -7.52
CA GLN A 73 4.19 6.22 -6.96
C GLN A 73 5.17 6.75 -8.03
N GLY A 74 4.63 7.27 -9.14
CA GLY A 74 5.42 7.76 -10.28
C GLY A 74 5.99 6.68 -11.21
N THR A 75 5.67 5.41 -10.99
CA THR A 75 6.01 4.33 -11.92
C THR A 75 5.10 4.34 -13.15
N SER A 76 5.53 3.71 -14.24
CA SER A 76 4.75 3.57 -15.47
C SER A 76 4.19 2.15 -15.59
N GLY A 77 2.96 2.03 -16.10
CA GLY A 77 2.36 0.73 -16.40
C GLY A 77 3.15 -0.02 -17.46
N ALA A 78 3.57 -1.26 -17.17
CA ALA A 78 4.36 -2.10 -18.06
C ALA A 78 3.64 -3.41 -18.42
N ALA A 79 4.07 -4.05 -19.51
CA ALA A 79 3.73 -5.45 -19.71
C ALA A 79 4.64 -6.31 -18.84
N HIS A 80 4.09 -7.36 -18.24
CA HIS A 80 4.86 -8.31 -17.43
C HIS A 80 4.61 -9.73 -17.93
N ASP A 81 5.68 -10.50 -18.01
CA ASP A 81 5.62 -11.89 -18.47
C ASP A 81 5.07 -12.82 -17.39
N ALA A 82 4.51 -13.95 -17.81
CA ALA A 82 4.16 -15.02 -16.88
C ALA A 82 5.41 -15.48 -16.13
N GLY A 83 5.28 -15.72 -14.83
CA GLY A 83 6.39 -16.06 -13.95
C GLY A 83 7.10 -14.87 -13.33
N ALA A 84 6.79 -13.63 -13.72
CA ALA A 84 7.36 -12.43 -13.10
C ALA A 84 7.05 -12.39 -11.59
N ALA A 85 8.01 -11.95 -10.78
CA ALA A 85 7.87 -11.91 -9.33
C ALA A 85 6.85 -10.84 -8.91
N VAL A 86 5.87 -11.23 -8.10
CA VAL A 86 4.84 -10.37 -7.52
C VAL A 86 5.13 -10.26 -6.04
N GLU A 87 5.48 -9.06 -5.56
CA GLU A 87 5.97 -8.88 -4.19
C GLU A 87 5.30 -7.68 -3.51
N LEU A 88 4.92 -7.86 -2.24
CA LEU A 88 4.58 -6.74 -1.36
C LEU A 88 5.87 -6.17 -0.81
N ARG A 89 6.27 -5.01 -1.33
CA ARG A 89 7.45 -4.27 -0.86
C ARG A 89 7.04 -3.07 -0.04
N ILE A 90 7.82 -2.76 0.99
CA ILE A 90 7.74 -1.45 1.66
C ILE A 90 8.27 -0.41 0.69
N THR A 91 7.43 0.58 0.37
CA THR A 91 7.80 1.65 -0.56
C THR A 91 8.13 2.94 0.17
N ALA A 92 8.80 3.86 -0.51
CA ALA A 92 9.11 5.17 0.06
C ALA A 92 7.84 5.92 0.47
N GLU A 93 6.78 5.88 -0.35
CA GLU A 93 5.51 6.52 -0.05
C GLU A 93 4.85 5.95 1.21
N ALA A 94 4.93 4.63 1.43
CA ALA A 94 4.41 4.01 2.65
C ALA A 94 5.14 4.52 3.91
N ILE A 95 6.46 4.77 3.82
CA ILE A 95 7.25 5.34 4.92
C ILE A 95 6.91 6.82 5.11
N SER A 96 6.76 7.58 4.04
CA SER A 96 6.38 9.00 4.10
C SER A 96 4.98 9.20 4.70
N GLU A 97 4.00 8.37 4.32
CA GLU A 97 2.65 8.39 4.89
C GLU A 97 2.70 8.17 6.42
N MET A 98 3.49 7.20 6.88
CA MET A 98 3.71 6.95 8.31
C MET A 98 4.40 8.13 9.01
N GLN A 99 5.39 8.77 8.38
CA GLN A 99 6.08 9.94 8.95
C GLN A 99 5.16 11.16 9.06
N ASP A 100 4.31 11.39 8.07
CA ASP A 100 3.41 12.53 8.06
C ASP A 100 2.28 12.37 9.08
N GLU A 101 1.78 11.14 9.27
CA GLU A 101 0.83 10.85 10.34
C GLU A 101 1.44 11.00 11.74
N ILE A 102 2.71 10.61 11.94
CA ILE A 102 3.41 10.86 13.20
C ILE A 102 3.53 12.37 13.46
N LYS A 103 3.90 13.16 12.45
CA LYS A 103 4.01 14.62 12.59
C LYS A 103 2.65 15.25 12.90
N HIS A 104 1.59 14.83 12.20
CA HIS A 104 0.24 15.30 12.49
C HIS A 104 -0.19 14.94 13.91
N GLY A 105 0.00 13.70 14.35
CA GLY A 105 -0.35 13.28 15.72
C GLY A 105 0.38 14.08 16.80
N VAL A 106 1.64 14.46 16.55
CA VAL A 106 2.42 15.32 17.46
C VAL A 106 1.86 16.75 17.48
N LEU A 107 1.57 17.34 16.32
CA LEU A 107 1.09 18.71 16.21
C LEU A 107 -0.35 18.89 16.73
N GLU A 108 -1.26 17.99 16.36
CA GLU A 108 -2.66 18.00 16.82
C GLU A 108 -2.73 17.69 18.34
N GLY A 109 -1.85 16.82 18.83
CA GLY A 109 -1.70 16.56 20.27
C GLY A 109 -1.23 17.78 21.05
N TRP A 110 -0.35 18.59 20.48
CA TRP A 110 0.12 19.84 21.11
C TRP A 110 -0.96 20.93 21.11
N VAL A 111 -1.74 21.04 20.03
CA VAL A 111 -2.88 21.97 19.97
C VAL A 111 -3.97 21.57 20.98
N ALA A 112 -4.21 20.28 21.16
CA ALA A 112 -5.16 19.78 22.16
C ALA A 112 -4.67 19.98 23.61
N ASP A 113 -3.37 19.81 23.88
CA ASP A 113 -2.75 20.09 25.19
C ASP A 113 -2.79 21.58 25.53
N ASP A 114 -2.44 22.46 24.58
CA ASP A 114 -2.50 23.92 24.76
C ASP A 114 -3.94 24.43 24.98
N ALA A 115 -4.92 23.81 24.30
CA ALA A 115 -6.33 24.09 24.52
C ALA A 115 -6.85 23.63 25.91
N GLN A 116 -6.21 22.63 26.54
CA GLN A 116 -6.54 22.16 27.88
C GLN A 116 -5.70 22.84 28.98
N ASN A 117 -4.53 23.40 28.64
CA ASN A 117 -3.64 24.08 29.56
C ASN A 117 -3.04 25.39 28.98
N PRO A 118 -3.87 26.42 28.77
CA PRO A 118 -3.47 27.66 28.09
C PRO A 118 -2.48 28.52 28.89
N SER A 119 -2.07 28.10 30.10
CA SER A 119 -1.19 28.85 30.98
C SER A 119 0.30 28.53 30.82
N LEU A 120 0.66 27.50 30.05
CA LEU A 120 2.06 27.06 29.93
C LEU A 120 2.90 27.79 28.89
N GLY A 121 2.36 28.85 28.27
CA GLY A 121 3.16 29.83 27.51
C GLY A 121 3.70 29.28 26.19
N THR A 122 3.36 29.96 25.11
CA THR A 122 3.94 29.72 23.79
C THR A 122 5.47 29.94 23.88
N LEU A 123 6.27 28.90 23.62
CA LEU A 123 7.70 29.05 23.29
C LEU A 123 7.85 29.32 21.80
#